data_AF-A0A8T0DI11-F1
#
_entry.id   AF-A0A8T0DI11-F1
#
_cell.length_a   1.000
_cell.length_b   1.000
_cell.length_c   1.000
_cell.angle_alpha   90.00
_cell.angle_beta   90.00
_cell.angle_gamma   90.00
#
_symmetry.space_group_name_H-M   'P 1'
#
loop_
_entity.id
_entity.type
_entity.pdbx_description
1 polymer ?
#
loop_
_entity_poly.entity_id
_entity_poly.type
_entity_poly.pdbx_seq_one_letter_code
_entity_poly.pdbx_strand_id
1 'polypeptide(L)'
;MGPFVNVFLQIDSDGDDRITLHDLEKYARRNGLDQSTVTRCRTLSDKKNSGTITLNELCEILGLQPSEIRMQRTTAQLNSQRGVRKEIHVIMATMPINMQTDIGNAIFGLVTEHGKNKEQLTDRIKRYLDRMYGRAWQVVLGDGSNWVGFTHVPETAFFFQLDSYVYLIWKTRE
;
A
#
# COMPACT_ATOMS: atom_id res chain seq x y z
N MET A 1 2.80 -1.51 18.73
CA MET A 1 4.09 -1.51 17.99
C MET A 1 3.89 -0.70 16.71
N GLY A 2 4.38 0.51 16.49
CA GLY A 2 5.07 1.49 17.33
C GLY A 2 5.03 2.82 16.54
N PRO A 3 4.32 3.87 17.01
CA PRO A 3 4.18 5.14 16.27
C PRO A 3 5.52 5.76 15.86
N PHE A 4 6.58 5.46 16.64
CA PHE A 4 7.95 5.88 16.38
C PHE A 4 8.56 5.32 15.09
N VAL A 5 8.18 4.12 14.64
CA VAL A 5 8.70 3.57 13.37
C VAL A 5 8.10 4.32 12.20
N ASN A 6 6.79 4.59 12.23
CA ASN A 6 6.13 5.40 11.20
C ASN A 6 6.71 6.82 11.14
N VAL A 7 6.99 7.42 12.30
CA VAL A 7 7.66 8.72 12.39
C VAL A 7 9.07 8.66 11.77
N PHE A 8 9.85 7.61 12.05
CA PHE A 8 11.19 7.44 11.45
C PHE A 8 11.15 7.35 9.92
N LEU A 9 10.20 6.58 9.38
CA LEU A 9 9.97 6.44 7.94
C LEU A 9 9.57 7.77 7.27
N GLN A 10 8.88 8.65 8.00
CA GLN A 10 8.47 9.94 7.49
C GLN A 10 9.56 11.01 7.57
N ILE A 11 10.49 10.88 8.53
CA ILE A 11 11.62 11.80 8.69
C ILE A 11 12.71 11.49 7.66
N ASP A 12 13.17 10.24 7.59
CA ASP A 12 14.19 9.79 6.64
C ASP A 12 13.55 9.53 5.26
N SER A 13 13.36 10.64 4.55
CA SER A 13 12.67 10.68 3.26
C SER A 13 13.53 10.28 2.05
N ASP A 14 14.85 10.28 2.20
CA ASP A 14 15.84 9.88 1.21
C ASP A 14 16.32 8.42 1.39
N GLY A 15 16.00 7.79 2.52
CA GLY A 15 16.18 6.36 2.73
C GLY A 15 17.63 5.96 2.92
N ASP A 16 18.48 6.89 3.37
CA ASP A 16 19.91 6.65 3.59
C ASP A 16 20.22 6.03 4.97
N ASP A 17 19.16 5.67 5.71
CA ASP A 17 19.20 5.16 7.09
C ASP A 17 19.80 6.18 8.09
N ARG A 18 19.84 7.47 7.73
CA ARG A 18 20.34 8.57 8.55
C ARG A 18 19.33 9.70 8.62
N ILE A 19 18.95 10.05 9.83
CA ILE A 19 18.17 11.27 10.05
C ILE A 19 19.15 12.41 10.29
N THR A 20 19.22 13.34 9.34
CA THR A 20 19.95 14.59 9.56
C THR A 20 19.10 15.59 10.33
N LEU A 21 19.78 16.61 10.86
CA LEU A 21 19.13 17.74 11.50
C LEU A 21 18.12 18.45 10.60
N HIS A 22 18.45 18.53 9.31
CA HIS A 22 17.58 19.12 8.31
C HIS A 22 16.29 18.31 8.11
N ASP A 23 16.36 16.99 8.18
CA ASP A 23 15.20 16.10 8.00
C ASP A 23 14.22 16.20 9.18
N LEU A 24 14.75 16.26 10.40
CA LEU A 24 13.97 16.50 11.61
C LEU A 24 13.28 17.87 11.59
N GLU A 25 13.97 18.93 11.17
CA GLU A 25 13.36 20.25 11.03
C GLU A 25 12.27 20.29 9.95
N LYS A 26 12.52 19.64 8.81
CA LYS A 26 11.56 19.54 7.71
C LYS A 26 10.31 18.77 8.15
N TYR A 27 10.48 17.68 8.91
CA TYR A 27 9.39 16.90 9.47
C TYR A 27 8.60 17.68 10.53
N ALA A 28 9.28 18.40 11.42
CA ALA A 28 8.64 19.20 12.46
C ALA A 28 7.81 20.34 11.87
N ARG A 29 8.34 21.04 10.85
CA ARG A 29 7.58 22.07 10.13
C ARG A 29 6.35 21.50 9.43
N ARG A 30 6.46 20.32 8.81
CA ARG A 30 5.36 19.68 8.08
C ARG A 30 4.23 19.19 8.99
N ASN A 31 4.56 18.75 10.21
CA ASN A 31 3.57 18.21 11.15
C ASN A 31 3.17 19.20 12.26
N GLY A 32 3.64 20.44 12.19
CA GLY A 32 3.35 21.46 13.22
C GLY A 32 3.90 21.09 14.60
N LEU A 33 4.99 20.32 14.66
CA LEU A 33 5.60 19.88 15.91
C LEU A 33 6.53 20.97 16.47
N ASP A 34 6.46 21.17 17.78
CA ASP A 34 7.25 22.18 18.48
C ASP A 34 8.76 21.85 18.49
N GLN A 35 9.61 22.88 18.42
CA GLN A 35 11.07 22.74 18.39
C GLN A 35 11.63 22.01 19.61
N SER A 36 10.92 22.03 20.74
CA SER A 36 11.28 21.25 21.94
C SER A 36 11.34 19.74 21.69
N THR A 37 10.51 19.21 20.79
CA THR A 37 10.48 17.77 20.44
C THR A 37 11.71 17.38 19.61
N VAL A 38 12.16 18.27 18.72
CA VAL A 38 13.37 18.10 17.91
C VAL A 38 14.61 18.14 18.81
N THR A 39 14.68 19.10 19.73
CA THR A 39 15.78 19.23 20.69
C THR A 39 15.86 18.02 21.62
N ARG A 40 14.71 17.47 22.05
CA ARG A 40 14.65 16.25 22.86
C ARG A 40 15.10 15.01 22.09
N CYS A 41 14.69 14.85 20.83
CA CYS A 41 15.17 13.75 19.98
C CYS A 41 16.69 13.83 19.75
N ARG A 42 17.22 15.05 19.56
CA ARG A 42 18.66 15.32 19.44
C ARG A 42 19.42 14.91 20.69
N THR A 43 18.94 15.32 21.86
CA THR A 43 19.60 15.04 23.15
C THR A 43 19.59 13.55 23.49
N LEU A 44 18.51 12.85 23.14
CA LEU A 44 18.38 11.42 23.40
C LEU A 44 19.25 10.58 22.44
N SER A 45 19.43 11.02 21.19
CA SER A 45 20.01 10.19 20.13
C SER A 45 21.46 10.54 19.75
N ASP A 46 21.87 11.80 19.85
CA ASP A 46 23.21 12.24 19.42
C ASP A 46 24.25 12.15 20.55
N LYS A 47 24.51 10.94 21.05
CA LYS A 47 25.54 10.70 22.09
C LYS A 47 26.96 11.00 21.63
N LYS A 48 27.19 11.14 20.32
CA LYS A 48 28.51 11.39 19.71
C LYS A 48 28.73 12.83 19.25
N ASN A 49 27.76 13.73 19.41
CA ASN A 49 27.81 15.09 18.85
C ASN A 49 28.11 15.09 17.33
N SER A 50 27.67 14.06 16.62
CA SER A 50 27.99 13.86 15.20
C SER A 50 27.12 14.74 14.29
N GLY A 51 26.01 15.27 14.82
CA GLY A 51 25.03 16.03 14.04
C GLY A 51 24.14 15.17 13.14
N THR A 52 24.28 13.85 13.18
CA THR A 52 23.47 12.88 12.42
C THR A 52 23.06 11.71 13.31
N ILE A 53 21.79 11.32 13.24
CA ILE A 53 21.25 10.20 14.01
C ILE A 53 21.09 9.02 13.07
N THR A 54 21.84 7.94 13.29
CA THR A 54 21.69 6.73 12.47
C THR A 54 20.51 5.88 12.94
N LEU A 55 19.89 5.14 12.02
CA LEU A 55 18.82 4.18 12.32
C LEU A 55 19.21 3.21 13.46
N ASN A 56 20.46 2.76 13.49
CA ASN A 56 20.96 1.83 14.50
C ASN A 56 20.96 2.46 15.91
N GLU A 57 21.45 3.69 16.05
CA GLU A 57 21.49 4.40 17.35
C GLU A 57 20.08 4.65 17.88
N LEU A 58 19.15 5.00 17.00
CA LEU A 58 17.75 5.22 17.37
C LEU A 58 17.04 3.91 17.74
N CYS A 59 17.34 2.82 17.02
CA CYS A 59 16.85 1.48 17.33
C CYS A 59 17.33 0.98 18.69
N GLU A 60 18.60 1.23 19.04
CA GLU A 60 19.17 0.88 20.36
C GLU A 60 18.46 1.61 21.51
N ILE A 61 18.08 2.87 21.32
CA ILE A 61 17.38 3.68 22.33
C ILE A 61 15.92 3.24 22.49
N LEU A 62 15.26 2.88 21.37
CA LEU A 62 13.85 2.49 21.36
C LEU A 62 13.63 1.00 21.62
N GLY A 63 14.71 0.21 21.74
CA GLY A 63 14.65 -1.25 21.90
C GLY A 63 14.09 -1.98 20.68
N LEU A 64 14.25 -1.40 19.49
CA LEU A 64 13.74 -1.94 18.22
C LEU A 64 14.88 -2.56 17.42
N GLN A 65 14.56 -3.52 16.53
CA GLN A 65 15.56 -4.11 15.64
C GLN A 65 15.61 -3.35 14.30
N PRO A 66 16.81 -2.90 13.83
CA PRO A 66 16.94 -2.19 12.55
C PRO A 66 16.39 -2.97 11.34
N SER A 67 16.45 -4.30 11.40
CA SER A 67 15.90 -5.20 10.39
C SER A 67 14.38 -5.08 10.24
N GLU A 68 13.66 -4.83 11.34
CA GLU A 68 12.20 -4.65 11.32
C GLU A 68 11.82 -3.33 10.64
N ILE A 69 12.59 -2.27 10.88
CA ILE A 69 12.36 -0.96 10.25
C ILE A 69 12.69 -1.01 8.75
N ARG A 70 13.78 -1.67 8.36
CA ARG A 70 14.12 -1.89 6.95
C ARG A 70 13.09 -2.73 6.21
N MET A 71 12.55 -3.77 6.84
CA MET A 71 11.46 -4.56 6.27
C MET A 71 10.21 -3.71 6.08
N GLN A 72 9.85 -2.89 7.07
CA GLN A 72 8.74 -1.95 6.97
C GLN A 72 8.97 -0.86 5.92
N ARG A 73 10.21 -0.41 5.68
CA ARG A 73 10.57 0.45 4.54
C ARG A 73 10.28 -0.22 3.22
N THR A 74 10.73 -1.46 3.04
CA THR A 74 10.46 -2.20 1.81
C THR A 74 8.95 -2.33 1.58
N THR A 75 8.18 -2.66 2.62
CA THR A 75 6.72 -2.71 2.53
C THR A 75 6.07 -1.34 2.26
N ALA A 76 6.55 -0.27 2.91
CA ALA A 76 6.02 1.08 2.76
C ALA A 76 6.41 1.74 1.41
N GLN A 77 7.63 1.54 0.92
CA GLN A 77 8.09 1.99 -0.40
C GLN A 77 7.36 1.23 -1.52
N LEU A 78 7.12 -0.08 -1.35
CA LEU A 78 6.23 -0.84 -2.23
C LEU A 78 4.82 -0.26 -2.22
N ASN A 79 4.32 0.24 -1.09
CA ASN A 79 3.00 0.86 -0.97
C ASN A 79 2.94 2.33 -1.46
N SER A 80 4.04 3.07 -1.41
CA SER A 80 4.11 4.51 -1.76
C SER A 80 4.16 4.76 -3.27
N GLN A 81 4.41 3.72 -4.08
CA GLN A 81 4.34 3.77 -5.54
C GLN A 81 2.95 3.39 -6.11
N ARG A 82 1.97 3.06 -5.27
CA ARG A 82 0.73 2.36 -5.69
C ARG A 82 -0.46 3.29 -5.85
N GLY A 83 -0.52 3.95 -7.01
CA GLY A 83 -1.82 4.20 -7.64
C GLY A 83 -2.32 2.92 -8.31
N VAL A 84 -3.62 2.84 -8.56
CA VAL A 84 -4.14 1.86 -9.54
C VAL A 84 -3.52 2.21 -10.90
N ARG A 85 -3.20 1.21 -11.74
CA ARG A 85 -2.63 1.44 -13.09
C ARG A 85 -3.45 2.48 -13.85
N LYS A 86 -2.80 3.33 -14.65
CA LYS A 86 -3.48 4.40 -15.41
C LYS A 86 -4.48 3.84 -16.44
N GLU A 87 -4.22 2.62 -16.89
CA GLU A 87 -5.05 1.84 -17.82
C GLU A 87 -6.34 1.32 -17.18
N ILE A 88 -6.39 1.27 -15.84
CA ILE A 88 -7.54 0.81 -15.09
C ILE A 88 -8.35 2.02 -14.64
N HIS A 89 -9.54 2.16 -15.20
CA HIS A 89 -10.47 3.19 -14.79
C HIS A 89 -11.40 2.64 -13.71
N VAL A 90 -11.22 3.08 -12.46
CA VAL A 90 -12.03 2.62 -11.33
C VAL A 90 -13.43 3.24 -11.41
N ILE A 91 -14.45 2.38 -11.43
CA ILE A 91 -15.86 2.79 -11.43
C ILE A 91 -16.36 2.88 -9.99
N MET A 92 -16.09 1.84 -9.20
CA MET A 92 -16.49 1.76 -7.80
C MET A 92 -15.56 0.81 -7.05
N ALA A 93 -15.16 1.18 -5.83
CA ALA A 93 -14.41 0.27 -4.97
C ALA A 93 -14.83 0.47 -3.52
N THR A 94 -15.06 -0.62 -2.80
CA THR A 94 -15.14 -0.62 -1.33
C THR A 94 -13.86 -1.13 -0.68
N MET A 95 -13.02 -1.86 -1.42
CA MET A 95 -11.75 -2.37 -0.93
C MET A 95 -10.66 -1.28 -0.85
N PRO A 96 -9.66 -1.41 0.05
CA PRO A 96 -8.60 -0.42 0.21
C PRO A 96 -7.65 -0.36 -1.01
N ILE A 97 -7.02 0.80 -1.21
CA ILE A 97 -6.27 1.13 -2.44
C ILE A 97 -5.12 0.16 -2.75
N ASN A 98 -4.46 -0.36 -1.72
CA ASN A 98 -3.41 -1.37 -1.85
C ASN A 98 -3.94 -2.64 -2.51
N MET A 99 -5.12 -3.11 -2.08
CA MET A 99 -5.78 -4.27 -2.69
C MET A 99 -6.25 -3.97 -4.11
N GLN A 100 -6.76 -2.77 -4.39
CA GLN A 100 -7.13 -2.37 -5.75
C GLN A 100 -5.92 -2.41 -6.70
N THR A 101 -4.77 -1.90 -6.26
CA THR A 101 -3.54 -1.94 -7.05
C THR A 101 -3.04 -3.36 -7.25
N ASP A 102 -3.02 -4.19 -6.21
CA ASP A 102 -2.57 -5.59 -6.32
C ASP A 102 -3.47 -6.42 -7.23
N ILE A 103 -4.79 -6.32 -7.05
CA ILE A 103 -5.78 -7.02 -7.87
C ILE A 103 -5.76 -6.48 -9.29
N GLY A 104 -5.72 -5.15 -9.48
CA GLY A 104 -5.64 -4.53 -10.80
C GLY A 104 -4.39 -4.95 -11.56
N ASN A 105 -3.23 -4.98 -10.90
CA ASN A 105 -1.97 -5.43 -11.50
C ASN A 105 -2.02 -6.90 -11.92
N ALA A 106 -2.57 -7.77 -11.08
CA ALA A 106 -2.70 -9.20 -11.37
C ALA A 106 -3.66 -9.44 -12.54
N ILE A 107 -4.82 -8.78 -12.55
CA ILE A 107 -5.81 -8.92 -13.63
C ILE A 107 -5.24 -8.40 -14.94
N PHE A 108 -4.53 -7.26 -14.93
CA PHE A 108 -3.86 -6.75 -16.13
C PHE A 108 -2.88 -7.77 -16.74
N GLY A 109 -2.11 -8.46 -15.91
CA GLY A 109 -1.22 -9.54 -16.36
C GLY A 109 -2.01 -10.71 -16.99
N LEU A 110 -3.09 -11.15 -16.34
CA LEU A 110 -3.95 -12.22 -16.85
C LEU A 110 -4.63 -11.85 -18.18
N VAL A 111 -5.05 -10.61 -18.34
CA VAL A 111 -5.63 -10.09 -19.59
C VAL A 111 -4.59 -10.07 -20.70
N THR A 112 -3.37 -9.65 -20.41
CA THR A 112 -2.27 -9.63 -21.39
C THR A 112 -1.93 -11.04 -21.90
N GLU A 113 -1.94 -12.03 -21.02
CA GLU A 113 -1.59 -13.41 -21.37
C GLU A 113 -2.76 -14.21 -21.99
N HIS A 114 -3.99 -14.02 -21.49
CA HIS A 114 -5.14 -14.90 -21.78
C HIS A 114 -6.37 -14.15 -22.32
N GLY A 115 -6.24 -12.88 -22.68
CA GLY A 115 -7.36 -11.98 -23.02
C GLY A 115 -8.24 -12.41 -24.20
N LYS A 116 -7.82 -13.38 -25.01
CA LYS A 116 -8.60 -13.94 -26.12
C LYS A 116 -9.74 -14.85 -25.68
N ASN A 117 -9.57 -15.61 -24.59
CA ASN A 117 -10.61 -16.51 -24.08
C ASN A 117 -11.23 -15.94 -22.81
N LYS A 118 -12.37 -15.26 -22.97
CA LYS A 118 -13.05 -14.53 -21.89
C LYS A 118 -13.57 -15.45 -20.79
N GLU A 119 -14.10 -16.62 -21.15
CA GLU A 119 -14.60 -17.59 -20.19
C GLU A 119 -13.46 -18.11 -19.29
N GLN A 120 -12.35 -18.53 -19.90
CA GLN A 120 -11.17 -18.96 -19.14
C GLN A 120 -10.54 -17.81 -18.33
N LEU A 121 -10.58 -16.58 -18.84
CA LEU A 121 -10.08 -15.41 -18.12
C LEU A 121 -10.89 -15.16 -16.84
N THR A 122 -12.22 -15.13 -16.93
CA THR A 122 -13.11 -14.94 -15.77
C THR A 122 -12.87 -16.01 -14.70
N ASP A 123 -12.76 -17.27 -15.13
CA ASP A 123 -12.49 -18.41 -14.26
C ASP A 123 -11.12 -18.32 -13.57
N ARG A 124 -10.09 -17.86 -14.29
CA ARG A 124 -8.74 -17.66 -13.74
C ARG A 124 -8.70 -16.52 -12.73
N ILE A 125 -9.37 -15.40 -13.03
CA ILE A 125 -9.46 -14.27 -12.10
C ILE A 125 -10.16 -14.71 -10.82
N LYS A 126 -11.30 -15.42 -10.94
CA LYS A 126 -12.01 -15.96 -9.77
C LYS A 126 -11.12 -16.88 -8.93
N ARG A 127 -10.46 -17.86 -9.57
CA ARG A 127 -9.56 -18.80 -8.86
C ARG A 127 -8.38 -18.10 -8.20
N TYR A 128 -7.82 -17.07 -8.84
CA TYR A 128 -6.76 -16.25 -8.26
C TYR A 128 -7.25 -15.55 -6.99
N LEU A 129 -8.40 -14.87 -7.06
CA LEU A 129 -8.97 -14.14 -5.92
C LEU A 129 -9.35 -15.07 -4.77
N ASP A 130 -9.97 -16.21 -5.09
CA ASP A 130 -10.34 -17.24 -4.10
C ASP A 130 -9.11 -17.81 -3.39
N ARG A 131 -7.98 -17.97 -4.09
CA ARG A 131 -6.72 -18.46 -3.50
C ARG A 131 -6.02 -17.41 -2.64
N MET A 132 -6.00 -16.15 -3.10
CA MET A 132 -5.23 -15.08 -2.43
C MET A 132 -6.00 -14.42 -1.29
N TYR A 133 -7.32 -14.27 -1.42
CA TYR A 133 -8.16 -13.49 -0.50
C TYR A 133 -9.29 -14.30 0.13
N GLY A 134 -9.27 -15.63 -0.07
CA GLY A 134 -10.26 -16.57 0.44
C GLY A 134 -11.59 -16.53 -0.33
N ARG A 135 -12.30 -17.64 -0.32
CA ARG A 135 -13.60 -17.82 -1.00
C ARG A 135 -14.74 -17.07 -0.30
N ALA A 136 -15.85 -16.73 -0.97
CA ALA A 136 -16.15 -17.00 -2.39
C ALA A 136 -16.25 -15.69 -3.20
N TRP A 137 -15.39 -15.52 -4.20
CA TRP A 137 -15.41 -14.36 -5.11
C TRP A 137 -16.31 -14.57 -6.31
N GLN A 138 -17.04 -13.52 -6.69
CA GLN A 138 -17.79 -13.44 -7.94
C GLN A 138 -17.06 -12.51 -8.89
N VAL A 139 -16.96 -12.92 -10.14
CA VAL A 139 -16.28 -12.16 -11.21
C VAL A 139 -17.22 -12.15 -12.40
N VAL A 140 -17.62 -10.96 -12.82
CA VAL A 140 -18.43 -10.74 -14.02
C VAL A 140 -17.63 -9.88 -14.97
N LEU A 141 -17.57 -10.32 -16.22
CA LEU A 141 -16.99 -9.58 -17.33
C LEU A 141 -18.11 -9.14 -18.27
N GLY A 142 -18.29 -7.83 -18.43
CA GLY A 142 -19.27 -7.24 -19.33
C GLY A 142 -18.62 -6.46 -20.46
N ASP A 143 -19.26 -6.47 -21.63
CA ASP A 143 -18.98 -5.55 -22.74
C ASP A 143 -20.14 -4.53 -22.80
N GLY A 144 -19.83 -3.24 -22.64
CA GLY A 144 -20.83 -2.16 -22.62
C GLY A 144 -21.42 -1.83 -21.23
N SER A 145 -22.62 -1.24 -21.24
CA SER A 145 -23.30 -0.72 -20.04
C SER A 145 -23.96 -1.82 -19.22
N ASN A 146 -23.73 -1.81 -17.91
CA ASN A 146 -24.24 -2.82 -16.98
C ASN A 146 -25.03 -2.15 -15.83
N TRP A 147 -26.09 -2.82 -15.37
CA TRP A 147 -26.83 -2.45 -14.15
C TRP A 147 -26.84 -3.65 -13.22
N VAL A 148 -26.42 -3.44 -11.97
CA VAL A 148 -26.29 -4.52 -11.00
C VAL A 148 -26.74 -4.06 -9.61
N GLY A 149 -27.63 -4.84 -9.01
CA GLY A 149 -27.89 -4.81 -7.56
C GLY A 149 -27.16 -5.99 -6.94
N PHE A 150 -26.34 -5.76 -5.92
CA PHE A 150 -25.52 -6.80 -5.31
C PHE A 150 -25.37 -6.59 -3.81
N THR A 151 -25.15 -7.69 -3.09
CA THR A 151 -24.75 -7.71 -1.69
C THR A 151 -23.39 -8.38 -1.60
N HIS A 152 -22.49 -7.80 -0.82
CA HIS A 152 -21.11 -8.24 -0.73
C HIS A 152 -20.59 -8.12 0.70
N VAL A 153 -19.49 -8.83 0.97
CA VAL A 153 -18.75 -8.65 2.22
C VAL A 153 -18.16 -7.22 2.23
N PRO A 154 -18.24 -6.47 3.34
CA PRO A 154 -17.66 -5.12 3.41
C PRO A 154 -16.19 -5.10 2.98
N GLU A 155 -15.79 -4.03 2.30
CA GLU A 155 -14.40 -3.80 1.86
C GLU A 155 -13.86 -4.82 0.84
N THR A 156 -14.73 -5.48 0.07
CA THR A 156 -14.30 -6.52 -0.89
C THR A 156 -14.86 -6.35 -2.30
N ALA A 157 -15.49 -5.22 -2.63
CA ALA A 157 -15.94 -4.95 -4.00
C ALA A 157 -14.97 -4.04 -4.76
N PHE A 158 -14.77 -4.36 -6.04
CA PHE A 158 -13.94 -3.59 -6.95
C PHE A 158 -14.44 -3.72 -8.39
N PHE A 159 -14.99 -2.62 -8.90
CA PHE A 159 -15.52 -2.47 -10.24
C PHE A 159 -14.65 -1.50 -11.01
N PHE A 160 -14.15 -1.93 -12.15
CA PHE A 160 -13.29 -1.12 -12.99
C PHE A 160 -13.45 -1.46 -14.46
N GLN A 161 -13.07 -0.53 -15.31
CA GLN A 161 -12.96 -0.73 -16.74
C GLN A 161 -11.49 -0.89 -17.10
N LEU A 162 -11.21 -1.87 -17.96
CA LEU A 162 -9.92 -2.08 -18.60
C LEU A 162 -10.18 -2.36 -20.09
N ASP A 163 -9.60 -1.54 -20.94
CA ASP A 163 -9.92 -1.46 -22.38
C ASP A 163 -11.43 -1.24 -22.61
N SER A 164 -12.07 -2.08 -23.43
CA SER A 164 -13.51 -2.04 -23.72
C SER A 164 -14.38 -2.84 -22.74
N TYR A 165 -13.78 -3.49 -21.74
CA TYR A 165 -14.50 -4.40 -20.85
C TYR A 165 -14.63 -3.85 -19.44
N VAL A 166 -15.78 -4.13 -18.83
CA VAL A 166 -16.08 -3.81 -17.44
C VAL A 166 -15.96 -5.07 -16.59
N TYR A 167 -15.16 -4.98 -15.53
CA TYR A 167 -14.93 -6.04 -14.56
C TYR A 167 -15.70 -5.69 -13.29
N LEU A 168 -16.64 -6.55 -12.90
CA LEU A 168 -17.37 -6.43 -11.65
C LEU A 168 -16.92 -7.57 -10.74
N ILE A 169 -16.25 -7.23 -9.65
CA ILE A 169 -15.65 -8.21 -8.75
C ILE A 169 -16.10 -7.91 -7.33
N TRP A 170 -16.61 -8.92 -6.64
CA TRP A 170 -16.98 -8.80 -5.23
C TRP A 170 -16.93 -10.14 -4.51
N LYS A 171 -16.76 -10.12 -3.19
CA LYS A 171 -16.83 -11.33 -2.37
C LYS A 171 -18.23 -11.51 -1.78
N THR A 172 -18.72 -12.75 -1.79
CA THR A 172 -19.98 -13.15 -1.14
C THR A 172 -19.69 -13.98 0.12
N ARG A 173 -20.65 -13.99 1.06
CA ARG A 173 -20.63 -14.94 2.16
C ARG A 173 -20.90 -16.35 1.58
N GLU A 174 -20.20 -17.35 2.10
CA GLU A 174 -20.52 -18.76 1.85
C GLU A 174 -21.77 -19.17 2.64
#